data_AF-A0A1X7TFK4-F1
#
_entry.id   AF-A0A1X7TFK4-F1
#
_cell.length_a   1.000
_cell.length_b   1.000
_cell.length_c   1.000
_cell.angle_alpha   90.00
_cell.angle_beta   90.00
_cell.angle_gamma   90.00
#
_symmetry.space_group_name_H-M   'P 1'
#
loop_
_entity.id
_entity.type
_entity.pdbx_description
1 polymer ?
#
loop_
_entity_poly.entity_id
_entity_poly.type
_entity_poly.pdbx_seq_one_letter_code
_entity_poly.pdbx_strand_id
1 'polypeptide(L)'
;MQDTANKVDVIGKCNEEEESFLENNTFLLNRVIETVSSSVMKLNNIIGTLSNIRNTSTSTAGVVDDILLIAQELLVLHNVSTALPTSCKEIKQEQPISPSGLYLLANPNDTSLYYTYCDMGTLCGSGGGWTRLAYLDMSDSTMNRPSGFRLYQSGGVRACGRATSSGGSCVSVQFPSNSISYSQ
;
A
#
# COMPACT_ATOMS: atom_id res chain seq x y z
N MET A 1 19.62 -23.42 28.57
CA MET A 1 19.98 -23.64 27.15
C MET A 1 18.89 -24.37 26.38
N GLN A 2 18.17 -25.35 26.96
CA GLN A 2 17.06 -26.04 26.29
C GLN A 2 15.81 -25.16 26.04
N ASP A 3 15.52 -24.23 26.95
CA ASP A 3 14.32 -23.37 26.90
C ASP A 3 14.37 -22.33 25.76
N THR A 4 15.56 -21.82 25.46
CA THR A 4 15.79 -20.89 24.34
C THR A 4 15.71 -21.59 22.98
N ALA A 5 16.17 -22.84 22.90
CA ALA A 5 16.10 -23.64 21.66
C ALA A 5 14.65 -23.96 21.27
N ASN A 6 13.80 -24.31 22.24
CA ASN A 6 12.37 -24.55 22.00
C ASN A 6 11.64 -23.28 21.57
N LYS A 7 12.01 -22.11 22.11
CA LYS A 7 11.39 -20.83 21.75
C LYS A 7 11.76 -20.38 20.33
N VAL A 8 12.99 -20.68 19.88
CA VAL A 8 13.44 -20.40 18.51
C VAL A 8 12.76 -21.33 17.50
N ASP A 9 12.53 -22.61 17.82
CA ASP A 9 11.80 -23.55 16.95
C ASP A 9 10.32 -23.17 16.75
N VAL A 10 9.66 -22.68 17.81
CA VAL A 10 8.28 -22.19 17.74
C VAL A 10 8.17 -20.91 16.89
N ILE A 11 9.14 -19.99 17.01
CA ILE A 11 9.17 -18.77 16.19
C ILE A 11 9.45 -19.11 14.71
N GLY A 12 10.32 -20.08 14.43
CA GLY A 12 10.59 -20.55 13.06
C GLY A 12 9.35 -21.10 12.37
N LYS A 13 8.56 -21.93 13.06
CA LYS A 13 7.30 -22.45 12.52
C LYS A 13 6.21 -21.40 12.35
N CYS A 14 6.08 -20.45 13.28
CA CYS A 14 5.14 -19.33 13.10
C CYS A 14 5.49 -18.46 11.89
N ASN A 15 6.78 -18.22 11.64
CA ASN A 15 7.23 -17.40 10.51
C ASN A 15 6.99 -18.11 9.16
N GLU A 16 7.18 -19.42 9.06
CA GLU A 16 6.90 -20.20 7.82
C GLU A 16 5.41 -20.26 7.49
N GLU A 17 4.54 -20.41 8.49
CA GLU A 17 3.08 -20.39 8.31
C GLU A 17 2.58 -18.99 7.89
N GLU A 18 3.17 -17.92 8.44
CA GLU A 18 2.85 -16.53 8.11
C GLU A 18 3.32 -16.14 6.70
N GLU A 19 4.50 -16.61 6.29
CA GLU A 19 5.06 -16.42 4.93
C GLU A 19 4.26 -17.20 3.88
N SER A 20 3.89 -18.45 4.17
CA SER A 20 2.98 -19.26 3.34
C SER A 20 1.59 -18.61 3.18
N PHE A 21 1.06 -18.05 4.28
CA PHE A 21 -0.21 -17.34 4.26
C PHE A 21 -0.14 -16.07 3.41
N LEU A 22 0.96 -15.32 3.50
CA LEU A 22 1.19 -14.13 2.68
C LEU A 22 1.33 -14.46 1.19
N GLU A 23 2.07 -15.52 0.84
CA GLU A 23 2.23 -15.98 -0.54
C GLU A 23 0.90 -16.43 -1.15
N ASN A 24 0.09 -17.20 -0.40
CA ASN A 24 -1.21 -17.66 -0.88
C ASN A 24 -2.19 -16.50 -1.13
N ASN A 25 -2.23 -15.51 -0.22
CA ASN A 25 -3.06 -14.32 -0.41
C ASN A 25 -2.60 -13.50 -1.63
N THR A 26 -1.28 -13.39 -1.84
CA THR A 26 -0.71 -12.72 -3.02
C THR A 26 -1.09 -13.44 -4.31
N PHE A 27 -1.03 -14.77 -4.32
CA PHE A 27 -1.46 -15.59 -5.45
C PHE A 27 -2.96 -15.43 -5.75
N LEU A 28 -3.81 -15.43 -4.72
CA LEU A 28 -5.25 -15.22 -4.87
C LEU A 28 -5.55 -13.81 -5.40
N LEU A 29 -4.87 -12.79 -4.90
CA LEU A 29 -4.95 -11.41 -5.41
C LEU A 29 -4.59 -11.33 -6.89
N ASN A 30 -3.48 -11.93 -7.31
CA ASN A 30 -3.07 -11.94 -8.71
C ASN A 30 -4.10 -12.62 -9.61
N ARG A 31 -4.64 -13.76 -9.19
CA ARG A 31 -5.69 -14.47 -9.93
C ARG A 31 -6.98 -13.64 -10.05
N VAL A 32 -7.34 -12.90 -9.00
CA VAL A 32 -8.48 -11.97 -9.05
C VAL A 32 -8.20 -10.85 -10.05
N ILE A 33 -7.02 -10.22 -10.01
CA ILE A 33 -6.62 -9.14 -10.94
C ILE A 33 -6.64 -9.61 -12.40
N GLU A 34 -6.13 -10.81 -12.70
CA GLU A 34 -6.15 -11.39 -14.04
C GLU A 34 -7.57 -11.65 -14.55
N THR A 35 -8.42 -12.24 -13.69
CA THR A 35 -9.82 -12.53 -14.01
C THR A 35 -10.59 -11.25 -14.29
N VAL A 36 -10.35 -10.22 -13.49
CA VAL A 36 -10.94 -8.89 -13.60
C VAL A 36 -10.47 -8.20 -14.89
N SER A 37 -9.17 -8.18 -15.17
CA SER A 37 -8.62 -7.63 -16.43
C SER A 37 -9.18 -8.33 -17.67
N SER A 38 -9.33 -9.66 -17.63
CA SER A 38 -9.97 -10.42 -18.71
C SER A 38 -11.43 -10.01 -18.93
N SER A 39 -12.16 -9.78 -17.84
CA SER A 39 -13.57 -9.37 -17.88
C SER A 39 -13.75 -7.98 -18.48
N VAL A 40 -12.83 -7.05 -18.21
CA VAL A 40 -12.81 -5.70 -18.83
C VAL A 40 -12.61 -5.76 -20.33
N MET A 41 -11.68 -6.61 -20.81
CA MET A 41 -11.48 -6.77 -22.24
C MET A 41 -12.76 -7.27 -22.93
N LYS A 42 -13.48 -8.21 -22.29
CA LYS A 42 -14.78 -8.68 -22.80
C LYS A 42 -15.83 -7.56 -22.80
N LEU A 43 -15.87 -6.73 -21.76
CA LEU A 43 -16.80 -5.59 -21.67
C LEU A 43 -16.52 -4.53 -22.74
N ASN A 44 -15.24 -4.19 -22.98
CA ASN A 44 -14.83 -3.29 -24.05
C ASN A 44 -15.25 -3.80 -25.44
N ASN A 45 -15.12 -5.11 -25.68
CA ASN A 45 -15.56 -5.72 -26.95
C ASN A 45 -17.08 -5.63 -27.15
N ILE A 46 -17.86 -5.83 -26.07
CA ILE A 46 -19.32 -5.68 -26.07
C ILE A 46 -19.70 -4.23 -26.43
N ILE A 47 -19.06 -3.26 -25.80
CA ILE A 47 -19.26 -1.82 -26.08
C ILE A 47 -18.96 -1.47 -27.53
N GLY A 48 -17.84 -1.97 -28.08
CA GLY A 48 -17.50 -1.77 -29.48
C GLY A 48 -18.55 -2.32 -30.43
N THR A 49 -19.06 -3.51 -30.13
CA THR A 49 -20.09 -4.18 -30.93
C THR A 49 -21.44 -3.45 -30.87
N LEU A 50 -21.88 -3.06 -29.67
CA LEU A 50 -23.10 -2.27 -29.45
C LEU A 50 -23.02 -0.93 -30.20
N SER A 51 -21.90 -0.21 -30.11
CA SER A 51 -21.69 1.05 -30.82
C SER A 51 -21.86 0.91 -32.34
N ASN A 52 -21.34 -0.18 -32.91
CA ASN A 52 -21.51 -0.47 -34.34
C ASN A 52 -22.98 -0.76 -34.70
N ILE A 53 -23.69 -1.52 -33.86
CA ILE A 53 -25.11 -1.86 -34.10
C ILE A 53 -25.98 -0.60 -34.03
N ARG A 54 -25.73 0.29 -33.06
CA ARG A 54 -26.42 1.58 -32.93
C ARG A 54 -26.41 2.36 -34.23
N ASN A 55 -25.26 2.40 -34.90
CA ASN A 55 -25.07 3.16 -36.13
C ASN A 55 -25.69 2.48 -37.37
N THR A 56 -26.05 1.19 -37.26
CA THR A 56 -26.53 0.38 -38.39
C THR A 56 -28.05 0.26 -38.46
N SER A 57 -28.76 0.33 -37.32
CA SER A 57 -30.22 0.15 -37.27
C SER A 57 -30.90 1.13 -36.31
N THR A 58 -31.65 2.09 -36.87
CA THR A 58 -32.41 3.09 -36.10
C THR A 58 -33.49 2.45 -35.23
N SER A 59 -34.05 1.31 -35.66
CA SER A 59 -35.12 0.59 -34.96
C SER A 59 -34.68 -0.04 -33.63
N THR A 60 -33.38 -0.31 -33.46
CA THR A 60 -32.79 -0.87 -32.24
C THR A 60 -31.95 0.13 -31.46
N ALA A 61 -31.75 1.34 -31.99
CA ALA A 61 -30.83 2.34 -31.43
C ALA A 61 -31.14 2.69 -29.97
N GLY A 62 -32.42 2.86 -29.62
CA GLY A 62 -32.82 3.21 -28.24
C GLY A 62 -32.44 2.13 -27.21
N VAL A 63 -32.71 0.85 -27.51
CA VAL A 63 -32.35 -0.26 -26.60
C VAL A 63 -30.83 -0.42 -26.52
N VAL A 64 -30.12 -0.19 -27.63
CA VAL A 64 -28.65 -0.24 -27.66
C VAL A 64 -28.03 0.89 -26.84
N ASP A 65 -28.60 2.09 -26.87
CA ASP A 65 -28.15 3.22 -26.04
C ASP A 65 -28.31 2.92 -24.54
N ASP A 66 -29.44 2.33 -24.12
CA ASP A 66 -29.65 1.92 -22.72
C ASP A 66 -28.61 0.88 -22.25
N ILE A 67 -28.34 -0.14 -23.08
CA ILE A 67 -27.34 -1.17 -22.77
C ILE A 67 -25.93 -0.58 -22.76
N LEU A 68 -25.64 0.32 -23.70
CA LEU A 68 -24.35 0.99 -23.81
C LEU A 68 -24.07 1.85 -22.57
N LEU A 69 -25.08 2.54 -22.05
CA LEU A 69 -24.98 3.32 -20.82
C LEU A 69 -24.61 2.44 -19.62
N ILE A 70 -25.33 1.33 -19.42
CA ILE A 70 -25.06 0.37 -18.34
C ILE A 70 -23.64 -0.23 -18.47
N ALA A 71 -23.22 -0.56 -19.69
CA ALA A 71 -21.88 -1.09 -19.95
C ALA A 71 -20.77 -0.07 -19.62
N GLN A 72 -21.00 1.22 -19.92
CA GLN A 72 -20.08 2.31 -19.56
C GLN A 72 -20.03 2.55 -18.05
N GLU A 73 -21.16 2.51 -17.35
CA GLU A 73 -21.21 2.63 -15.89
C GLU A 73 -20.43 1.50 -15.21
N LEU A 74 -20.57 0.26 -15.69
CA LEU A 74 -19.80 -0.89 -15.19
C LEU A 74 -18.29 -0.74 -15.43
N LEU A 75 -17.89 -0.16 -16.56
CA LEU A 75 -16.49 0.17 -16.86
C LEU A 75 -15.91 1.20 -15.89
N VAL A 76 -16.67 2.25 -15.59
CA VAL A 76 -16.27 3.30 -14.64
C VAL A 76 -16.11 2.71 -13.24
N LEU A 77 -17.09 1.92 -12.79
CA LEU A 77 -17.04 1.21 -11.51
C LEU A 77 -15.81 0.29 -11.41
N HIS A 78 -15.51 -0.44 -12.47
CA HIS A 78 -14.30 -1.25 -12.53
C HIS A 78 -13.04 -0.39 -12.37
N ASN A 79 -12.91 0.68 -13.15
CA ASN A 79 -11.71 1.52 -13.15
C ASN A 79 -11.45 2.15 -11.78
N VAL A 80 -12.51 2.51 -11.05
CA VAL A 80 -12.45 2.96 -9.65
C VAL A 80 -12.02 1.81 -8.74
N SER A 81 -12.62 0.63 -8.88
CA SER A 81 -12.33 -0.52 -8.02
C SER A 81 -10.94 -1.13 -8.22
N THR A 82 -10.28 -0.87 -9.35
CA THR A 82 -8.90 -1.31 -9.63
C THR A 82 -7.85 -0.23 -9.45
N ALA A 83 -8.26 1.02 -9.21
CA ALA A 83 -7.31 2.08 -8.89
C ALA A 83 -6.67 1.74 -7.53
N LEU A 84 -5.35 1.51 -7.53
CA LEU A 84 -4.65 1.33 -6.26
C LEU A 84 -4.66 2.64 -5.49
N PRO A 85 -4.90 2.59 -4.17
CA PRO A 85 -4.87 3.78 -3.34
C PRO A 85 -3.48 4.41 -3.40
N THR A 86 -3.44 5.74 -3.43
CA THR A 86 -2.22 6.52 -3.46
C THR A 86 -1.71 6.90 -2.07
N SER A 87 -2.58 6.80 -1.05
CA SER A 87 -2.25 7.15 0.33
C SER A 87 -3.05 6.34 1.37
N CYS A 88 -2.52 6.21 2.58
CA CYS A 88 -3.25 5.63 3.71
C CYS A 88 -4.52 6.43 4.07
N LYS A 89 -4.50 7.75 3.81
CA LYS A 89 -5.64 8.64 4.03
C LYS A 89 -6.81 8.29 3.11
N GLU A 90 -6.53 8.04 1.83
CA GLU A 90 -7.51 7.59 0.84
C GLU A 90 -8.14 6.27 1.28
N ILE A 91 -7.32 5.28 1.67
CA ILE A 91 -7.82 4.00 2.21
C ILE A 91 -8.75 4.22 3.40
N LYS A 92 -8.38 5.10 4.34
CA LYS A 92 -9.19 5.36 5.52
C LYS A 92 -10.52 6.04 5.19
N GLN A 93 -10.56 6.87 4.15
CA GLN A 93 -11.78 7.55 3.70
C GLN A 93 -12.73 6.60 2.99
N GLU A 94 -12.21 5.76 2.09
CA GLU A 94 -12.99 4.78 1.34
C GLU A 94 -13.44 3.61 2.21
N GLN A 95 -12.58 3.17 3.13
CA GLN A 95 -12.84 2.08 4.06
C GLN A 95 -12.56 2.51 5.51
N PRO A 96 -13.52 3.16 6.18
CA PRO A 96 -13.34 3.65 7.56
C PRO A 96 -12.99 2.58 8.59
N ILE A 97 -13.35 1.31 8.32
CA ILE A 97 -13.08 0.16 9.19
C ILE A 97 -11.72 -0.51 8.93
N SER A 98 -10.92 0.03 8.00
CA SER A 98 -9.59 -0.49 7.69
C SER A 98 -8.71 -0.56 8.96
N PRO A 99 -8.06 -1.70 9.25
CA PRO A 99 -7.14 -1.85 10.38
C PRO A 99 -5.78 -1.23 10.09
N SER A 100 -4.97 -0.96 11.13
CA SER A 100 -3.57 -0.57 10.93
C SER A 100 -2.75 -1.76 10.42
N GLY A 101 -1.83 -1.54 9.47
CA GLY A 101 -1.11 -2.65 8.83
C GLY A 101 -0.26 -2.23 7.63
N LEU A 102 0.32 -3.21 6.94
CA LEU A 102 1.00 -2.99 5.66
C LEU A 102 0.01 -2.93 4.51
N TYR A 103 0.14 -1.91 3.67
CA TYR A 103 -0.70 -1.68 2.50
C TYR A 103 0.18 -1.45 1.27
N LEU A 104 -0.33 -1.89 0.12
CA LEU A 104 0.25 -1.61 -1.19
C LEU A 104 -0.35 -0.30 -1.72
N LEU A 105 0.50 0.68 -1.99
CA LEU A 105 0.09 1.98 -2.53
C LEU A 105 0.70 2.24 -3.90
N ALA A 106 0.00 3.01 -4.73
CA ALA A 106 0.53 3.56 -5.96
C ALA A 106 1.20 4.91 -5.71
N ASN A 107 2.38 5.13 -6.31
CA ASN A 107 3.05 6.41 -6.31
C ASN A 107 2.32 7.34 -7.30
N PRO A 108 1.84 8.53 -6.86
CA PRO A 108 1.10 9.46 -7.70
C PRO A 108 1.87 9.93 -8.95
N ASN A 109 3.21 9.93 -8.89
CA ASN A 109 4.04 10.58 -9.91
C ASN A 109 4.55 9.65 -11.03
N ASP A 110 4.71 8.35 -10.75
CA ASP A 110 5.33 7.41 -11.69
C ASP A 110 4.64 6.05 -11.76
N THR A 111 3.43 5.91 -11.18
CA THR A 111 2.65 4.66 -11.13
C THR A 111 3.37 3.46 -10.51
N SER A 112 4.55 3.66 -9.90
CA SER A 112 5.25 2.59 -9.18
C SER A 112 4.46 2.16 -7.95
N LEU A 113 4.55 0.89 -7.59
CA LEU A 113 3.88 0.34 -6.41
C LEU A 113 4.88 0.17 -5.28
N TYR A 114 4.48 0.49 -4.06
CA TYR A 114 5.31 0.30 -2.88
C TYR A 114 4.48 -0.12 -1.67
N TYR A 115 5.04 -0.99 -0.83
CA TYR A 115 4.45 -1.34 0.46
C TYR A 115 4.83 -0.29 1.49
N THR A 116 3.85 0.14 2.28
CA THR A 116 4.07 1.00 3.44
C THR A 116 3.12 0.65 4.57
N TYR A 117 3.47 1.05 5.79
CA TYR A 117 2.61 0.85 6.94
C TYR A 117 1.64 2.03 7.07
N CYS A 118 0.36 1.73 7.16
CA CYS A 118 -0.69 2.67 7.47
C CYS A 118 -1.14 2.51 8.91
N ASP A 119 -1.10 3.61 9.67
CA ASP A 119 -1.80 3.67 10.95
C ASP A 119 -3.22 4.21 10.73
N MET A 120 -4.20 3.32 10.90
CA MET A 120 -5.63 3.61 10.77
C MET A 120 -6.30 3.95 12.11
N GLY A 121 -5.54 3.93 13.21
CA GLY A 121 -5.96 4.36 14.54
C GLY A 121 -5.82 5.86 14.75
N THR A 122 -6.10 6.31 15.98
CA THR A 122 -5.91 7.72 16.35
C THR A 122 -4.46 7.97 16.75
N LEU A 123 -3.78 8.86 16.02
CA LEU A 123 -2.45 9.35 16.36
C LEU A 123 -2.51 10.84 16.65
N CYS A 124 -1.93 11.26 17.78
CA CYS A 124 -1.86 12.67 18.19
C CYS A 124 -3.22 13.40 18.21
N GLY A 125 -4.31 12.70 18.53
CA GLY A 125 -5.67 13.27 18.56
C GLY A 125 -6.35 13.40 17.19
N SER A 126 -5.67 13.05 16.11
CA SER A 126 -6.21 13.00 14.76
C SER A 126 -6.60 11.58 14.39
N GLY A 127 -7.67 11.43 13.61
CA GLY A 127 -8.10 10.12 13.08
C GLY A 127 -7.02 9.42 12.23
N GLY A 128 -7.29 8.18 11.85
CA GLY A 128 -6.35 7.34 11.10
C GLY A 128 -6.09 7.77 9.65
N GLY A 129 -5.31 6.93 8.96
CA GLY A 129 -4.87 7.19 7.58
C GLY A 129 -3.45 7.76 7.52
N TRP A 130 -2.62 7.50 8.52
CA TRP A 130 -1.25 7.98 8.60
C TRP A 130 -0.31 7.05 7.85
N THR A 131 0.38 7.59 6.83
CA THR A 131 1.43 6.86 6.11
C THR A 131 2.76 6.93 6.86
N ARG A 132 3.34 5.77 7.19
CA ARG A 132 4.67 5.69 7.80
C ARG A 132 5.76 6.03 6.78
N LEU A 133 6.54 7.07 7.04
CA LEU A 133 7.68 7.47 6.20
C LEU A 133 9.00 6.82 6.62
N ALA A 134 9.16 6.55 7.90
CA ALA A 134 10.38 6.01 8.47
C ALA A 134 10.05 5.15 9.69
N TYR A 135 10.92 4.19 9.94
CA TYR A 135 10.89 3.36 11.13
C TYR A 135 12.30 3.33 11.73
N LEU A 136 12.42 3.66 13.00
CA LEU A 136 13.68 3.61 13.74
C LEU A 136 13.39 3.18 15.16
N ASP A 137 13.74 1.93 15.47
CA ASP A 137 13.68 1.40 16.82
C ASP A 137 15.10 1.15 17.33
N MET A 138 15.55 1.97 18.26
CA MET A 138 16.88 1.82 18.86
C MET A 138 16.92 0.79 19.98
N SER A 139 15.77 0.32 20.46
CA SER A 139 15.69 -0.79 21.42
C SER A 139 16.05 -2.12 20.76
N ASP A 140 15.75 -2.29 19.47
CA ASP A 140 16.19 -3.43 18.67
C ASP A 140 17.69 -3.33 18.35
N SER A 141 18.47 -4.22 18.96
CA SER A 141 19.92 -4.28 18.80
C SER A 141 20.40 -4.52 17.35
N THR A 142 19.54 -5.08 16.50
CA THR A 142 19.83 -5.36 15.08
C THR A 142 19.62 -4.16 14.18
N MET A 143 18.80 -3.18 14.62
CA MET A 143 18.51 -1.97 13.87
C MET A 143 19.77 -1.11 13.72
N ASN A 144 20.10 -0.80 12.46
CA ASN A 144 21.19 0.11 12.15
C ASN A 144 20.74 1.57 12.28
N ARG A 145 21.70 2.38 12.68
CA ARG A 145 21.58 3.83 12.67
C ARG A 145 21.36 4.35 11.23
N PRO A 146 20.64 5.46 11.00
CA PRO A 146 20.53 6.09 9.66
C PRO A 146 21.90 6.42 9.03
N SER A 147 22.06 7.02 7.85
CA SER A 147 23.40 7.49 7.44
C SER A 147 23.82 8.78 8.21
N GLY A 148 25.12 9.03 8.40
CA GLY A 148 25.67 10.30 8.92
C GLY A 148 25.74 10.56 10.44
N PHE A 149 24.84 10.02 11.27
CA PHE A 149 24.94 10.12 12.74
C PHE A 149 26.04 9.17 13.32
N ARG A 150 26.15 9.12 14.65
CA ARG A 150 26.98 8.18 15.42
C ARG A 150 26.11 7.37 16.38
N LEU A 151 26.46 6.10 16.55
CA LEU A 151 25.80 5.22 17.51
C LEU A 151 26.40 5.46 18.89
N TYR A 152 25.54 5.79 19.86
CA TYR A 152 25.89 5.94 21.26
C TYR A 152 25.34 4.74 22.01
N GLN A 153 26.18 4.11 22.84
CA GLN A 153 25.79 3.00 23.69
C GLN A 153 26.39 3.21 25.08
N SER A 154 25.53 3.36 26.08
CA SER A 154 25.96 3.49 27.48
C SER A 154 24.85 3.00 28.39
N GLY A 155 25.20 2.25 29.45
CA GLY A 155 24.22 1.74 30.42
C GLY A 155 23.10 0.88 29.80
N GLY A 156 23.37 0.16 28.71
CA GLY A 156 22.37 -0.64 28.00
C GLY A 156 21.43 0.14 27.07
N VAL A 157 21.53 1.47 27.00
CA VAL A 157 20.74 2.31 26.11
C VAL A 157 21.50 2.55 24.80
N ARG A 158 20.83 2.33 23.67
CA ARG A 158 21.34 2.66 22.32
C ARG A 158 20.64 3.93 21.82
N ALA A 159 21.40 4.84 21.22
CA ALA A 159 20.87 6.07 20.64
C ALA A 159 21.64 6.50 19.38
N CYS A 160 20.95 7.20 18.49
CA CYS A 160 21.55 7.87 17.33
C CYS A 160 21.81 9.34 17.69
N GLY A 161 23.05 9.83 17.58
CA GLY A 161 23.37 11.23 17.88
C GLY A 161 24.41 11.79 16.94
N ARG A 162 24.63 13.10 16.98
CA ARG A 162 25.60 13.79 16.11
C ARG A 162 26.99 13.12 16.13
N ALA A 163 27.70 13.11 15.01
CA ALA A 163 29.12 12.75 14.99
C ALA A 163 29.96 13.72 15.87
N THR A 164 31.09 13.24 16.39
CA THR A 164 32.02 14.09 17.14
C THR A 164 32.73 15.06 16.20
N SER A 165 32.51 16.36 16.41
CA SER A 165 33.15 17.45 15.67
C SER A 165 33.75 18.46 16.65
N SER A 166 34.86 19.10 16.23
CA SER A 166 35.55 20.15 16.99
C SER A 166 34.81 21.51 16.99
N GLY A 167 33.67 21.61 16.30
CA GLY A 167 32.78 22.78 16.28
C GLY A 167 31.30 22.37 16.14
N GLY A 168 30.41 23.36 16.03
CA GLY A 168 28.98 23.13 15.76
C GLY A 168 28.75 22.47 14.41
N SER A 169 27.94 21.40 14.37
CA SER A 169 27.63 20.65 13.14
C SER A 169 26.20 20.09 13.23
N CYS A 170 25.57 19.92 12.07
CA CYS A 170 24.25 19.32 11.90
C CYS A 170 24.37 18.12 10.96
N VAL A 171 23.66 17.05 11.28
CA VAL A 171 23.48 15.88 10.42
C VAL A 171 21.99 15.68 10.25
N SER A 172 21.54 15.53 9.01
CA SER A 172 20.15 15.22 8.67
C SER A 172 20.10 13.98 7.78
N VAL A 173 19.01 13.25 7.89
CA VAL A 173 18.62 12.20 6.95
C VAL A 173 17.28 12.59 6.36
N GLN A 174 17.13 12.44 5.04
CA GLN A 174 15.87 12.69 4.37
C GLN A 174 15.13 11.37 4.21
N PHE A 175 13.88 11.33 4.67
CA PHE A 175 12.95 10.26 4.34
C PHE A 175 12.00 10.76 3.27
N PRO A 176 12.01 10.20 2.05
CA PRO A 176 11.15 10.67 0.98
C PRO A 176 9.68 10.39 1.31
N SER A 177 8.82 11.34 0.99
CA SER A 177 7.37 11.18 1.16
C SER A 177 6.70 10.42 0.01
N ASN A 178 7.48 9.97 -0.99
CA ASN A 178 6.98 9.38 -2.23
C ASN A 178 5.85 10.22 -2.84
N SER A 179 6.07 11.54 -2.90
CA SER A 179 5.14 12.50 -3.51
C SER A 179 3.84 12.74 -2.72
N ILE A 180 3.69 12.14 -1.53
CA ILE A 180 2.58 12.45 -0.64
C ILE A 180 2.79 13.84 -0.05
N SER A 181 1.78 14.70 -0.21
CA SER A 181 1.75 16.04 0.37
C SER A 181 1.28 15.98 1.82
N TYR A 182 1.99 16.70 2.70
CA TYR A 182 1.62 16.86 4.10
C TYR A 182 1.01 18.25 4.32
N SER A 183 -0.21 18.31 4.86
CA SER A 183 -0.71 19.52 5.51
C SER A 183 -0.19 19.54 6.94
N GLN A 184 0.59 20.58 7.29
CA GLN A 184 0.88 20.90 8.70
C GLN A 184 -0.39 21.32 9.43
#